data_AF-A0A524QWI1-F1
#
_entry.id   AF-A0A524QWI1-F1
#
_cell.length_a   1.000
_cell.length_b   1.000
_cell.length_c   1.000
_cell.angle_alpha   90.00
_cell.angle_beta   90.00
_cell.angle_gamma   90.00
#
_symmetry.space_group_name_H-M   'P 1'
#
loop_
_entity.id
_entity.type
_entity.pdbx_description
1 polymer ?
#
loop_
_entity_poly.entity_id
_entity_poly.type
_entity_poly.pdbx_seq_one_letter_code
_entity_poly.pdbx_strand_id
1 'polypeptide(L)'
;MGIQAMDRNVISYQKAQLEGLSQRDLIVMCYKGTVKYLNDARQRLESGDGEGFSDQIEKAHRVIFHLYTTLDLEQGGEIAQKLADLYAYLINQIYLLNATKNLDIVDGINRIMNTLREGWEGIDPKSVTAATDNRSKQRSAAQRVVSVQI
;
A
#
# COMPACT_ATOMS: atom_id res chain seq x y z
N MET A 1 34.14 -8.88 -30.31
CA MET A 1 34.31 -8.30 -28.96
C MET A 1 33.81 -6.87 -29.03
N GLY A 2 32.78 -6.39 -28.33
CA GLY A 2 31.94 -6.96 -27.29
C GLY A 2 31.39 -5.78 -26.47
N ILE A 3 30.11 -5.43 -26.62
CA ILE A 3 29.41 -4.50 -25.73
C ILE A 3 27.92 -4.89 -25.75
N GLN A 4 27.51 -5.87 -24.93
CA GLN A 4 26.09 -6.10 -24.63
C GLN A 4 25.86 -6.85 -23.31
N ALA A 5 26.60 -6.47 -22.25
CA ALA A 5 26.50 -7.14 -20.94
C ALA A 5 26.54 -6.17 -19.74
N MET A 6 26.01 -4.96 -19.91
CA MET A 6 25.78 -4.03 -18.79
C MET A 6 24.37 -3.47 -18.91
N ASP A 7 23.37 -4.24 -18.47
CA ASP A 7 22.31 -3.74 -17.56
C ASP A 7 21.35 -4.86 -17.07
N ARG A 8 21.89 -5.98 -16.57
CA ARG A 8 21.07 -7.05 -15.94
C ARG A 8 21.26 -7.15 -14.43
N ASN A 9 22.23 -6.43 -13.86
CA ASN A 9 22.60 -6.53 -12.44
C ASN A 9 21.95 -5.48 -11.53
N VAL A 10 21.38 -4.38 -12.04
CA VAL A 10 20.67 -3.44 -11.15
C VAL A 10 19.31 -4.02 -10.69
N ILE A 11 18.69 -4.85 -11.53
CA ILE A 11 17.41 -5.51 -11.22
C ILE A 11 17.60 -6.66 -10.20
N SER A 12 18.78 -7.29 -10.13
CA SER A 12 19.02 -8.41 -9.20
C SER A 12 19.18 -7.98 -7.75
N TYR A 13 19.77 -6.81 -7.47
CA TYR A 13 19.88 -6.30 -6.09
C TYR A 13 18.54 -5.83 -5.52
N GLN A 14 17.67 -5.21 -6.34
CA GLN A 14 16.33 -4.82 -5.91
C GLN A 14 15.44 -6.05 -5.69
N LYS A 15 15.54 -7.08 -6.54
CA LYS A 15 14.83 -8.36 -6.32
C LYS A 15 15.29 -9.07 -5.06
N ALA A 16 16.60 -9.15 -4.80
CA ALA A 16 17.14 -9.83 -3.63
C ALA A 16 16.69 -9.20 -2.29
N GLN A 17 16.45 -7.88 -2.25
CA GLN A 17 15.88 -7.22 -1.08
C GLN A 17 14.41 -7.57 -0.86
N LEU A 18 13.65 -7.87 -1.92
CA LEU A 18 12.22 -8.21 -1.83
C LEU A 18 12.00 -9.66 -1.37
N GLU A 19 12.93 -10.57 -1.67
CA GLU A 19 12.80 -12.03 -1.42
C GLU A 19 12.73 -12.42 0.08
N GLY A 20 13.06 -11.50 1.00
CA GLY A 20 12.96 -11.71 2.45
C GLY A 20 11.94 -10.84 3.18
N LEU A 21 11.19 -9.98 2.47
CA LEU A 21 10.25 -9.06 3.10
C LEU A 21 8.92 -9.73 3.40
N SER A 22 8.38 -9.45 4.59
CA SER A 22 7.01 -9.86 4.90
C SER A 22 6.01 -8.99 4.12
N GLN A 23 4.77 -9.48 3.97
CA GLN A 23 3.67 -8.71 3.37
C GLN A 23 3.49 -7.34 4.06
N ARG A 24 3.66 -7.29 5.38
CA ARG A 24 3.63 -6.05 6.16
C ARG A 24 4.72 -5.08 5.69
N ASP A 25 5.94 -5.56 5.52
CA ASP A 25 7.07 -4.70 5.15
C ASP A 25 6.90 -4.15 3.71
N LEU A 26 6.31 -4.95 2.81
CA LEU A 26 5.93 -4.48 1.46
C LEU A 26 4.88 -3.36 1.52
N ILE A 27 3.83 -3.50 2.34
CA ILE A 27 2.80 -2.46 2.53
C ILE A 27 3.42 -1.18 3.11
N VAL A 28 4.26 -1.30 4.14
CA VAL A 28 4.98 -0.16 4.74
C VAL A 28 5.87 0.53 3.70
N MET A 29 6.53 -0.23 2.84
CA MET A 29 7.36 0.31 1.76
C MET A 29 6.51 1.03 0.70
N CYS A 30 5.34 0.51 0.35
CA CYS A 30 4.39 1.20 -0.53
C CYS A 30 4.02 2.58 0.05
N TYR A 31 3.67 2.67 1.34
CA TYR A 31 3.34 3.95 1.95
C TYR A 31 4.53 4.94 1.97
N LYS A 32 5.73 4.46 2.31
CA LYS A 32 6.96 5.28 2.25
C LYS A 32 7.22 5.79 0.83
N GLY A 33 7.05 4.92 -0.17
CA GLY A 33 7.18 5.25 -1.59
C GLY A 33 6.18 6.32 -2.03
N THR A 34 4.90 6.18 -1.66
CA THR A 34 3.87 7.18 -1.98
C THR A 34 4.20 8.54 -1.38
N VAL A 35 4.57 8.61 -0.09
CA VAL A 35 4.96 9.89 0.56
C VAL A 35 6.16 10.52 -0.16
N LYS A 36 7.15 9.70 -0.55
CA LYS A 36 8.29 10.18 -1.34
C LYS A 36 7.84 10.79 -2.67
N TYR A 37 7.00 10.08 -3.44
CA TYR A 37 6.50 10.61 -4.72
C TYR A 37 5.73 11.92 -4.56
N LEU A 38 4.93 12.06 -3.51
CA LEU A 38 4.19 13.30 -3.25
C LEU A 38 5.11 14.47 -2.90
N ASN A 39 6.16 14.22 -2.12
CA ASN A 39 7.16 15.24 -1.80
C ASN A 39 8.00 15.62 -3.03
N ASP A 40 8.37 14.65 -3.86
CA ASP A 40 9.07 14.90 -5.12
C ASP A 40 8.16 15.68 -6.10
N ALA A 41 6.86 15.39 -6.11
CA ALA A 41 5.88 16.15 -6.90
C ALA A 41 5.85 17.62 -6.45
N ARG A 42 5.75 17.87 -5.13
CA ARG A 42 5.79 19.22 -4.56
C ARG A 42 7.02 20.00 -5.03
N GLN A 43 8.21 19.41 -4.88
CA GLN A 43 9.47 20.05 -5.29
C GLN A 43 9.50 20.40 -6.78
N ARG A 44 8.99 19.51 -7.64
CA ARG A 44 8.91 19.74 -9.08
C ARG A 44 7.95 20.85 -9.44
N LEU A 45 6.80 20.93 -8.78
CA LEU A 45 5.87 22.02 -9.01
C LEU A 45 6.46 23.37 -8.56
N GLU A 46 7.13 23.40 -7.41
CA GLU A 46 7.80 24.58 -6.87
C GLU A 46 8.96 25.06 -7.77
N SER A 47 9.62 24.15 -8.48
CA SER A 47 10.67 24.49 -9.47
C SER A 47 10.14 24.82 -10.87
N GLY A 48 8.81 24.79 -11.08
CA GLY A 48 8.18 25.06 -12.37
C GLY A 48 8.11 23.87 -13.33
N ASP A 49 8.51 22.67 -12.90
CA ASP A 49 8.43 21.42 -13.66
C ASP A 49 7.05 20.76 -13.50
N GLY A 50 6.07 21.26 -14.27
CA GLY A 50 4.70 20.75 -14.25
C GLY A 50 4.52 19.34 -14.84
N GLU A 51 5.35 18.95 -15.82
CA GLU A 51 5.34 17.61 -16.40
C GLU A 51 5.86 16.60 -15.38
N GLY A 52 7.03 16.87 -14.80
CA GLY A 52 7.59 16.01 -13.77
C GLY A 52 6.73 15.97 -12.50
N PHE A 53 6.02 17.04 -12.13
CA PHE A 53 4.98 16.95 -11.09
C PHE A 53 3.96 15.87 -11.45
N SER A 54 3.43 15.91 -12.67
CA SER A 54 2.37 15.00 -13.11
C SER A 54 2.85 13.55 -13.15
N ASP A 55 4.10 13.32 -13.54
CA ASP A 55 4.75 12.00 -13.48
C ASP A 55 4.85 11.43 -12.06
N GLN A 56 5.20 12.26 -11.08
CA GLN A 56 5.30 11.81 -9.69
C GLN A 56 3.91 11.55 -9.08
N ILE A 57 2.94 12.38 -9.43
CA ILE A 57 1.54 12.17 -9.05
C ILE A 57 1.00 10.85 -9.59
N GLU A 58 1.26 10.52 -10.86
CA GLU A 58 0.82 9.27 -11.46
C GLU A 58 1.47 8.04 -10.78
N LYS A 59 2.74 8.15 -10.37
CA LYS A 59 3.40 7.08 -9.58
C LYS A 59 2.74 6.90 -8.20
N ALA A 60 2.43 7.99 -7.50
CA ALA A 60 1.71 7.93 -6.23
C ALA A 60 0.32 7.28 -6.40
N HIS A 61 -0.41 7.69 -7.44
CA HIS A 61 -1.72 7.15 -7.78
C HIS A 61 -1.68 5.63 -8.01
N ARG A 62 -0.74 5.14 -8.83
CA ARG A 62 -0.59 3.71 -9.13
C ARG A 62 -0.40 2.85 -7.88
N VAL A 63 0.40 3.32 -6.92
CA VAL A 63 0.63 2.57 -5.67
C VAL A 63 -0.66 2.49 -4.85
N ILE A 64 -1.37 3.60 -4.65
CA ILE A 64 -2.62 3.58 -3.87
C ILE A 64 -3.70 2.76 -4.59
N PHE A 65 -3.82 2.90 -5.90
CA PHE A 65 -4.75 2.12 -6.71
C PHE A 65 -4.45 0.62 -6.63
N HIS A 66 -3.17 0.24 -6.68
CA HIS A 66 -2.79 -1.16 -6.49
C HIS A 66 -3.22 -1.68 -5.13
N LEU A 67 -2.91 -0.96 -4.04
CA LEU A 67 -3.34 -1.33 -2.69
C LEU A 67 -4.86 -1.51 -2.60
N TYR A 68 -5.63 -0.58 -3.18
CA TYR A 68 -7.09 -0.66 -3.26
C TYR A 68 -7.57 -1.94 -3.98
N THR A 69 -7.06 -2.20 -5.18
CA THR A 69 -7.50 -3.36 -5.99
C THR A 69 -7.09 -4.71 -5.40
N THR A 70 -6.08 -4.75 -4.52
CA THR A 70 -5.59 -5.97 -3.89
C THR A 70 -6.23 -6.29 -2.53
N LEU A 71 -7.17 -5.47 -2.05
CA LEU A 71 -7.87 -5.72 -0.79
C LEU A 71 -8.77 -6.96 -0.89
N ASP A 72 -8.63 -7.87 0.07
CA ASP A 72 -9.55 -9.00 0.25
C ASP A 72 -10.73 -8.55 1.14
N LEU A 73 -11.81 -8.10 0.48
CA LEU A 73 -13.02 -7.64 1.16
C LEU A 73 -13.79 -8.79 1.83
N GLU A 74 -13.67 -10.02 1.32
CA GLU A 74 -14.38 -11.19 1.86
C GLU A 74 -13.76 -11.63 3.20
N GLN A 75 -12.44 -11.83 3.23
CA GLN A 75 -11.74 -12.26 4.45
C GLN A 75 -11.47 -11.11 5.43
N GLY A 76 -11.27 -9.89 4.90
CA GLY A 76 -10.94 -8.71 5.68
C GLY A 76 -12.15 -7.98 6.29
N GLY A 77 -13.36 -8.24 5.80
CA GLY A 77 -14.61 -7.74 6.36
C GLY A 77 -14.62 -6.22 6.56
N GLU A 78 -15.09 -5.76 7.73
CA GLU A 78 -15.26 -4.34 8.04
C GLU A 78 -13.95 -3.53 7.95
N ILE A 79 -12.81 -4.13 8.31
CA ILE A 79 -11.52 -3.44 8.26
C ILE A 79 -11.10 -3.21 6.80
N ALA A 80 -11.24 -4.23 5.95
CA ALA A 80 -10.93 -4.10 4.54
C ALA A 80 -11.86 -3.09 3.84
N GLN A 81 -13.14 -3.05 4.23
CA GLN A 81 -14.07 -2.04 3.72
C GLN A 81 -13.64 -0.61 4.11
N LYS A 82 -13.29 -0.37 5.38
CA LYS A 82 -12.80 0.95 5.83
C LYS A 82 -11.52 1.37 5.12
N LEU A 83 -10.62 0.43 4.85
CA LEU A 83 -9.41 0.69 4.06
C LEU A 83 -9.74 0.99 2.61
N ALA A 84 -10.69 0.27 2.01
CA ALA A 84 -11.14 0.52 0.64
C ALA A 84 -11.71 1.94 0.50
N ASP A 85 -12.58 2.35 1.43
CA ASP A 85 -13.18 3.70 1.44
C ASP A 85 -12.10 4.78 1.60
N LEU A 86 -11.11 4.55 2.47
CA LEU A 86 -10.00 5.48 2.68
C LEU A 86 -9.10 5.58 1.44
N TYR A 87 -8.76 4.47 0.79
CA TYR A 87 -7.97 4.50 -0.44
C TYR A 87 -8.73 5.14 -1.60
N ALA A 88 -10.05 4.92 -1.73
CA ALA A 88 -10.88 5.60 -2.70
C ALA A 88 -10.89 7.12 -2.47
N TYR A 89 -10.98 7.56 -1.21
CA TYR A 89 -10.83 8.97 -0.86
C TYR A 89 -9.46 9.53 -1.27
N LEU A 90 -8.36 8.82 -0.97
CA LEU A 90 -7.01 9.25 -1.33
C LEU A 90 -6.80 9.35 -2.85
N ILE A 91 -7.34 8.40 -3.61
CA ILE A 91 -7.32 8.43 -5.09
C ILE A 91 -8.02 9.71 -5.59
N ASN A 92 -9.18 10.04 -5.04
CA ASN A 92 -9.89 11.28 -5.38
C ASN A 92 -9.10 12.55 -5.00
N GLN A 93 -8.43 12.55 -3.84
CA GLN A 93 -7.56 13.67 -3.45
C GLN A 93 -6.38 13.82 -4.41
N ILE A 94 -5.80 12.72 -4.89
CA ILE A 94 -4.72 12.76 -5.88
C ILE A 94 -5.21 13.35 -7.21
N TYR A 95 -6.41 12.98 -7.67
CA TYR A 95 -6.99 13.60 -8.87
C TYR A 95 -7.22 15.09 -8.69
N LEU A 96 -7.76 15.51 -7.54
CA LEU A 96 -7.97 16.92 -7.23
C LEU A 96 -6.65 17.69 -7.16
N LEU A 97 -5.62 17.12 -6.54
CA LEU A 97 -4.26 17.66 -6.50
C LEU A 97 -3.71 17.82 -7.92
N ASN A 98 -3.88 16.83 -8.79
CA ASN A 98 -3.36 16.92 -10.16
C ASN A 98 -4.05 18.02 -10.96
N ALA A 99 -5.36 18.18 -10.80
CA ALA A 99 -6.16 19.18 -11.51
C ALA A 99 -5.94 20.60 -11.00
N THR A 100 -5.85 20.78 -9.68
CA THR A 100 -5.78 22.10 -9.04
C THR A 100 -4.35 22.58 -8.77
N LYS A 101 -3.39 21.65 -8.75
CA LYS A 101 -2.01 21.90 -8.31
C LYS A 101 -1.93 22.50 -6.89
N ASN A 102 -2.96 22.31 -6.06
CA ASN A 102 -2.99 22.80 -4.69
C ASN A 102 -2.13 21.91 -3.78
N LEU A 103 -0.96 22.42 -3.39
CA LEU A 103 0.01 21.69 -2.56
C LEU A 103 -0.48 21.41 -1.13
N ASP A 104 -1.51 22.09 -0.61
CA ASP A 104 -2.07 21.77 0.71
C ASP A 104 -2.66 20.34 0.74
N ILE A 105 -3.11 19.84 -0.41
CA ILE A 105 -3.63 18.48 -0.55
C ILE A 105 -2.52 17.44 -0.32
N VAL A 106 -1.27 17.75 -0.68
CA VAL A 106 -0.11 16.88 -0.45
C VAL A 106 0.05 16.59 1.05
N ASP A 107 -0.09 17.61 1.90
CA ASP A 107 0.08 17.45 3.35
C ASP A 107 -1.03 16.60 3.98
N GLY A 108 -2.26 16.77 3.50
CA GLY A 108 -3.40 15.94 3.90
C GLY A 108 -3.19 14.47 3.57
N ILE A 109 -2.76 14.17 2.33
CA ILE A 109 -2.46 12.80 1.91
C ILE A 109 -1.29 12.24 2.73
N ASN A 110 -0.18 12.98 2.84
CA ASN A 110 1.00 12.55 3.59
C ASN A 110 0.68 12.21 5.04
N ARG A 111 -0.18 13.00 5.71
CA ARG A 111 -0.62 12.72 7.08
C ARG A 111 -1.32 11.37 7.17
N ILE A 112 -2.26 11.07 6.26
CA ILE A 112 -2.99 9.79 6.25
C ILE A 112 -2.01 8.63 6.00
N MET A 113 -1.12 8.78 5.00
CA MET A 113 -0.16 7.74 4.65
C MET A 113 0.81 7.43 5.80
N ASN A 114 1.27 8.46 6.53
CA ASN A 114 2.13 8.28 7.70
C ASN A 114 1.40 7.59 8.86
N THR A 115 0.16 7.99 9.15
CA THR A 115 -0.66 7.32 10.18
C THR A 115 -0.88 5.85 9.85
N LEU A 116 -1.20 5.52 8.59
CA LEU A 116 -1.36 4.13 8.15
C LEU A 116 -0.04 3.36 8.33
N ARG A 117 1.07 3.93 7.86
CA ARG A 117 2.40 3.33 8.01
C ARG A 117 2.71 3.01 9.47
N GLU A 118 2.52 3.96 10.38
CA GLU A 118 2.75 3.78 11.81
C GLU A 118 1.85 2.69 12.39
N GLY A 119 0.59 2.65 11.99
CA GLY A 119 -0.35 1.60 12.37
C GLY A 119 0.14 0.20 11.95
N TRP A 120 0.67 0.06 10.73
CA TRP A 120 1.22 -1.21 10.25
C TRP A 120 2.57 -1.57 10.87
N GLU A 121 3.44 -0.60 11.12
CA GLU A 121 4.72 -0.80 11.83
C GLU A 121 4.49 -1.25 13.29
N GLY A 122 3.40 -0.79 13.91
CA GLY A 122 2.99 -1.18 15.27
C GLY A 122 2.40 -2.58 15.41
N ILE A 123 2.14 -3.31 14.32
CA ILE A 123 1.66 -4.69 14.38
C ILE A 123 2.84 -5.62 14.71
N ASP A 124 2.78 -6.28 15.87
CA ASP A 124 3.72 -7.34 16.25
C ASP A 124 3.57 -8.52 15.28
N PRO A 125 4.65 -8.97 14.61
CA PRO A 125 4.60 -10.15 13.74
C PRO A 125 4.02 -11.40 14.42
N LYS A 126 4.14 -11.52 15.76
CA LYS A 126 3.62 -12.65 16.54
C LYS A 126 2.12 -12.57 16.85
N SER A 127 1.49 -11.40 16.75
CA SER A 127 0.06 -11.25 17.04
C SER A 127 -0.85 -11.61 15.87
N VAL A 128 -0.33 -11.59 14.63
CA VAL A 128 -1.09 -11.95 13.41
C VAL A 128 -1.34 -13.45 13.33
N THR A 129 -0.45 -14.30 13.88
CA THR A 129 -0.57 -15.76 13.82
C THR A 129 -1.68 -16.32 14.71
N ALA A 130 -2.01 -15.64 15.82
CA ALA A 130 -3.02 -16.10 16.78
C ALA A 130 -4.47 -15.92 16.28
N ALA A 131 -4.73 -14.91 15.44
CA ALA A 131 -6.07 -14.64 14.90
C ALA A 131 -6.48 -15.64 13.80
N THR A 132 -5.51 -16.10 12.99
CA THR A 132 -5.74 -17.08 11.92
C THR A 132 -5.94 -18.49 12.48
N ASP A 133 -5.22 -18.84 13.55
CA ASP A 133 -5.28 -20.17 14.17
C ASP A 133 -6.54 -20.39 15.05
N ASN A 134 -7.20 -19.31 15.48
CA ASN A 134 -8.46 -19.41 16.23
C ASN A 134 -9.69 -19.59 15.29
N ARG A 135 -9.64 -19.08 14.05
CA ARG A 135 -10.73 -19.26 13.06
C ARG A 135 -10.80 -20.68 12.49
N SER A 136 -9.66 -21.36 12.33
CA SER A 136 -9.60 -22.76 11.88
C SER A 136 -10.21 -23.71 12.94
N LYS A 137 -9.95 -23.44 14.22
CA LYS A 137 -10.51 -24.19 15.35
C LYS A 137 -12.02 -23.95 15.52
N GLN A 138 -12.51 -22.72 15.32
CA GLN A 138 -13.94 -22.40 15.39
C GLN A 138 -14.76 -22.97 14.21
N ARG A 139 -14.22 -23.00 12.98
CA ARG A 139 -14.90 -23.67 11.84
C ARG A 139 -14.99 -25.19 12.03
N SER A 140 -13.96 -25.82 12.59
CA SER A 140 -13.97 -27.26 12.89
C SER A 140 -14.96 -27.63 14.01
N ALA A 141 -15.16 -26.76 15.00
CA ALA A 141 -16.14 -26.96 16.07
C ALA A 141 -17.59 -26.79 15.57
N ALA A 142 -17.88 -25.79 14.73
CA ALA A 142 -19.22 -25.56 14.19
C ALA A 142 -19.70 -26.69 13.26
N GLN A 143 -18.79 -27.33 12.52
CA GLN A 143 -19.12 -28.44 11.61
C GLN A 143 -19.47 -29.75 12.35
N ARG A 144 -18.99 -29.94 13.59
CA ARG A 144 -19.22 -31.17 14.38
C ARG A 144 -20.57 -31.21 15.08
N VAL A 145 -21.17 -30.07 15.40
CA VAL A 145 -22.45 -30.01 16.13
C VAL A 145 -23.65 -30.29 15.20
N VAL A 146 -23.54 -29.92 13.92
CA VAL A 146 -24.63 -30.09 12.94
C VAL A 146 -24.84 -31.56 12.55
N SER A 147 -23.83 -32.42 12.65
CA SER A 147 -23.91 -33.83 12.25
C SER A 147 -24.42 -34.79 13.34
N VAL A 148 -24.76 -34.30 14.54
CA VAL A 148 -25.23 -35.15 15.67
C VAL A 148 -26.73 -34.93 15.97
N GLN A 149 -27.42 -34.05 15.24
CA GLN A 149 -28.85 -33.74 15.45
C GLN A 149 -29.76 -34.07 14.25
N ILE A 150 -29.40 -35.04 13.42
CA ILE A 150 -30.31 -35.63 12.41
C ILE A 150 -30.31 -37.15 12.55
#